data_AF-G7NJA4-F1
#
_entry.id   AF-G7NJA4-F1
#
_cell.length_a   1.000
_cell.length_b   1.000
_cell.length_c   1.000
_cell.angle_alpha   90.00
_cell.angle_beta   90.00
_cell.angle_gamma   90.00
#
_symmetry.space_group_name_H-M   'P 1'
#
loop_
_entity.id
_entity.type
_entity.pdbx_description
1 polymer ?
#
loop_
_entity_poly.entity_id
_entity_poly.type
_entity_poly.pdbx_seq_one_letter_code
_entity_poly.pdbx_strand_id
1 'polypeptide(L)'
;RLNHRDYLLESPHRFSVADLQQMANGVHKGFLKTLIKFASQHVYHCDLCTQRSFICQICQQHDIIFPFEFDTTVRCAECKTVFHQSCQAVVKKGCPHCARRRKYQEQNVFT
;
A
#
# COMPACT_ATOMS: atom_id res chain seq x y z
N ARG A 1 -7.20 1.45 -19.24
CA ARG A 1 -6.94 2.87 -19.61
C ARG A 1 -7.91 3.75 -18.82
N LEU A 2 -7.47 4.90 -18.31
CA LEU A 2 -8.24 5.77 -17.40
C LEU A 2 -9.20 6.73 -18.12
N ASN A 3 -9.25 6.75 -19.45
CA ASN A 3 -10.19 7.57 -20.24
C ASN A 3 -10.25 9.04 -19.80
N HIS A 4 -9.09 9.70 -19.69
CA HIS A 4 -8.95 11.10 -19.22
C HIS A 4 -9.37 11.34 -17.76
N ARG A 5 -9.36 10.30 -16.92
CA ARG A 5 -9.62 10.39 -15.47
C ARG A 5 -8.36 10.28 -14.62
N ASP A 6 -7.27 10.87 -15.07
CA ASP A 6 -5.97 10.80 -14.37
C ASP A 6 -6.02 11.45 -12.97
N TYR A 7 -6.97 12.38 -12.75
CA TYR A 7 -7.28 12.96 -11.44
C TYR A 7 -7.62 11.92 -10.35
N LEU A 8 -8.08 10.72 -10.73
CA LEU A 8 -8.36 9.62 -9.80
C LEU A 8 -7.07 9.04 -9.19
N LEU A 9 -5.93 9.21 -9.86
CA LEU A 9 -4.62 8.80 -9.35
C LEU A 9 -3.95 9.89 -8.49
N GLU A 10 -4.34 11.15 -8.68
CA GLU A 10 -3.77 12.29 -7.96
C GLU A 10 -4.34 12.44 -6.55
N SER A 11 -5.65 12.22 -6.39
CA SER A 11 -6.34 12.38 -5.11
C SER A 11 -7.51 11.41 -4.95
N PRO A 12 -7.61 10.69 -3.82
CA PRO A 12 -8.70 9.74 -3.56
C PRO A 12 -10.07 10.42 -3.35
N HIS A 13 -10.09 11.74 -3.12
CA HIS A 13 -11.31 12.51 -2.85
C HIS A 13 -11.74 13.38 -4.04
N ARG A 14 -11.03 13.29 -5.18
CA ARG A 14 -11.31 14.10 -6.37
C ARG A 14 -12.17 13.31 -7.35
N PHE A 15 -13.34 13.86 -7.67
CA PHE A 15 -14.31 13.25 -8.56
C PHE A 15 -14.84 14.30 -9.54
N SER A 16 -15.14 13.87 -10.77
CA SER A 16 -15.95 14.68 -11.68
C SER A 16 -17.44 14.52 -11.37
N VAL A 17 -18.27 15.45 -11.84
CA VAL A 17 -19.74 15.32 -11.74
C VAL A 17 -20.23 14.04 -12.42
N ALA A 18 -19.60 13.62 -13.52
CA ALA A 18 -19.91 12.38 -14.21
C ALA A 18 -19.60 11.13 -13.37
N ASP A 19 -18.55 11.16 -12.53
CA ASP A 19 -18.27 10.08 -11.58
C ASP A 19 -19.37 9.99 -10.53
N LEU A 20 -19.79 11.13 -9.97
CA LEU A 20 -20.84 11.16 -8.95
C LEU A 20 -22.16 10.59 -9.49
N GLN A 21 -22.53 10.93 -10.73
CA GLN A 21 -23.69 10.33 -11.41
C GLN A 21 -23.52 8.81 -11.61
N GLN A 22 -22.33 8.36 -12.03
CA GLN A 22 -22.02 6.93 -12.16
C GLN A 22 -22.02 6.18 -10.82
N MET A 23 -21.66 6.86 -9.73
CA MET A 23 -21.73 6.32 -8.37
C MET A 23 -23.18 6.12 -7.95
N ALA A 24 -24.04 7.13 -8.18
CA ALA A 24 -25.48 7.04 -7.92
C ALA A 24 -26.14 5.90 -8.73
N ASN A 25 -25.69 5.70 -9.97
CA ASN A 25 -26.17 4.62 -10.85
C ASN A 25 -25.50 3.26 -10.58
N GLY A 26 -24.59 3.16 -9.60
CA GLY A 26 -23.91 1.92 -9.22
C GLY A 26 -22.83 1.40 -10.17
N VAL A 27 -22.61 2.05 -11.32
CA VAL A 27 -21.65 1.59 -12.34
C VAL A 27 -20.20 1.94 -12.03
N HIS A 28 -19.95 3.00 -11.25
CA HIS A 28 -18.60 3.48 -10.94
C HIS A 28 -17.74 2.42 -10.24
N LYS A 29 -18.34 1.62 -9.35
CA LYS A 29 -17.65 0.55 -8.63
C LYS A 29 -17.09 -0.52 -9.58
N GLY A 30 -17.84 -0.87 -10.64
CA GLY A 30 -17.41 -1.86 -11.63
C GLY A 30 -16.20 -1.38 -12.44
N PHE A 31 -16.19 -0.09 -12.80
CA PHE A 31 -15.06 0.56 -13.45
C PHE A 31 -13.79 0.49 -12.58
N LEU A 32 -13.87 0.91 -11.32
CA LEU A 32 -12.73 0.86 -10.40
C LEU A 32 -12.22 -0.57 -10.17
N LYS A 33 -13.13 -1.55 -9.98
CA LYS A 33 -12.74 -2.96 -9.84
C LYS A 33 -11.94 -3.47 -11.04
N THR A 34 -12.34 -3.08 -12.25
CA THR A 34 -11.65 -3.49 -13.48
C THR A 34 -10.24 -2.89 -13.53
N LEU A 35 -10.09 -1.62 -13.16
CA LEU A 35 -8.80 -0.96 -13.09
C LEU A 35 -7.88 -1.58 -12.03
N ILE A 36 -8.41 -1.82 -10.82
CA ILE A 36 -7.67 -2.45 -9.72
C ILE A 36 -7.19 -3.84 -10.15
N LYS A 37 -8.07 -4.65 -10.74
CA LYS A 37 -7.71 -5.98 -11.23
C LYS A 37 -6.60 -5.93 -12.27
N PHE A 38 -6.70 -5.04 -13.24
CA PHE A 38 -5.65 -4.86 -14.26
C PHE A 38 -4.32 -4.45 -13.63
N ALA A 39 -4.32 -3.44 -12.76
CA ALA A 39 -3.12 -2.92 -12.13
C ALA A 39 -2.47 -3.95 -11.19
N SER A 40 -3.25 -4.64 -10.36
CA SER A 40 -2.73 -5.67 -9.45
C SER A 40 -2.16 -6.85 -10.23
N GLN A 41 -2.84 -7.31 -11.28
CA GLN A 41 -2.32 -8.36 -12.17
C GLN A 41 -0.97 -7.96 -12.78
N HIS A 42 -0.81 -6.70 -13.22
CA HIS A 42 0.47 -6.23 -13.71
C HIS A 42 1.55 -6.29 -12.62
N VAL A 43 1.27 -5.78 -11.42
CA VAL A 43 2.26 -5.80 -10.32
C VAL A 43 2.69 -7.23 -9.99
N TYR A 44 1.75 -8.18 -9.90
CA TYR A 44 2.07 -9.57 -9.56
C TYR A 44 2.90 -10.30 -10.63
N HIS A 45 2.88 -9.85 -11.89
CA HIS A 45 3.55 -10.52 -13.01
C HIS A 45 4.65 -9.66 -13.65
N CYS A 46 5.12 -8.62 -12.97
CA CYS A 46 6.15 -7.71 -13.49
C CYS A 46 7.33 -7.67 -12.53
N ASP A 47 8.48 -8.21 -12.95
CA ASP A 47 9.69 -8.29 -12.11
C ASP A 47 10.14 -6.92 -11.59
N LEU A 48 9.98 -5.87 -12.39
CA LEU A 48 10.31 -4.50 -11.98
C LEU A 48 9.41 -3.97 -10.85
N CYS A 49 8.15 -4.41 -10.83
CA CYS A 49 7.20 -4.09 -9.76
C CYS A 49 7.47 -4.95 -8.52
N THR A 50 7.74 -6.24 -8.72
CA THR A 50 8.08 -7.18 -7.65
C THR A 50 9.33 -6.75 -6.89
N GLN A 51 10.33 -6.17 -7.56
CA GLN A 51 11.51 -5.59 -6.89
C GLN A 51 11.21 -4.40 -5.98
N ARG A 52 10.04 -3.75 -6.14
CA ARG A 52 9.58 -2.63 -5.28
C ARG A 52 8.62 -3.08 -4.19
N SER A 53 8.44 -4.39 -4.03
CA SER A 53 7.61 -4.98 -3.00
C SER A 53 8.27 -4.92 -1.61
N PHE A 54 7.61 -5.50 -0.62
CA PHE A 54 8.12 -5.59 0.73
C PHE A 54 8.27 -7.05 1.16
N ILE A 55 9.24 -7.29 2.04
CA ILE A 55 9.34 -8.50 2.84
C ILE A 55 8.97 -8.12 4.27
N CYS A 56 8.08 -8.88 4.90
CA CYS A 56 7.67 -8.59 6.27
C CYS A 56 8.85 -8.81 7.23
N GLN A 57 9.40 -7.75 7.80
CA GLN A 57 10.59 -7.83 8.68
C GLN A 57 10.32 -8.50 10.04
N ILE A 58 9.06 -8.80 10.37
CA ILE A 58 8.66 -9.44 11.63
C ILE A 58 8.76 -10.96 11.51
N CYS A 59 8.09 -11.57 10.52
CA CYS A 59 8.16 -13.01 10.30
C CYS A 59 9.31 -13.42 9.39
N GLN A 60 9.84 -12.51 8.58
CA GLN A 60 10.92 -12.74 7.62
C GLN A 60 10.70 -13.92 6.66
N GLN A 61 9.43 -14.32 6.47
CA GLN A 61 9.08 -15.27 5.43
C GLN A 61 9.36 -14.64 4.06
N HIS A 62 9.79 -15.44 3.10
CA HIS A 62 10.13 -14.98 1.74
C HIS A 62 8.89 -14.62 0.90
N ASP A 63 7.71 -14.61 1.51
CA ASP A 63 6.50 -14.13 0.87
C ASP A 63 6.59 -12.61 0.67
N ILE A 64 6.43 -12.24 -0.59
CA ILE A 64 6.38 -10.87 -1.03
C ILE A 64 4.99 -10.30 -0.72
N ILE A 65 4.96 -9.10 -0.14
CA ILE A 65 3.72 -8.39 0.14
C ILE A 65 3.70 -7.00 -0.50
N PHE A 66 2.50 -6.53 -0.81
CA PHE A 66 2.28 -5.24 -1.47
C PHE A 66 1.39 -4.31 -0.63
N PRO A 67 1.62 -2.98 -0.68
CA PRO A 67 0.82 -2.02 0.08
C PRO A 67 -0.68 -1.97 -0.28
N PHE A 68 -1.09 -2.47 -1.45
CA PHE A 68 -2.49 -2.49 -1.89
C PHE A 68 -3.25 -3.74 -1.44
N GLU A 69 -2.60 -4.68 -0.77
CA GLU A 69 -3.21 -5.88 -0.19
C GLU A 69 -3.78 -5.54 1.20
N PHE A 70 -4.81 -4.69 1.22
CA PHE A 70 -5.33 -4.10 2.46
C PHE A 70 -5.89 -5.11 3.46
N ASP A 71 -6.32 -6.29 3.00
CA ASP A 71 -6.91 -7.33 3.84
C ASP A 71 -5.86 -8.15 4.63
N THR A 72 -4.60 -8.15 4.16
CA THR A 72 -3.54 -9.00 4.74
C THR A 72 -2.33 -8.20 5.21
N THR A 73 -2.24 -6.93 4.84
CA THR A 73 -1.09 -6.08 5.13
C THR A 73 -1.45 -4.79 5.85
N VAL A 74 -0.46 -4.22 6.52
CA VAL A 74 -0.56 -2.90 7.14
C VAL A 74 0.69 -2.09 6.84
N ARG A 75 0.49 -0.83 6.50
CA ARG A 75 1.57 0.12 6.18
C ARG A 75 1.83 1.05 7.36
N CYS A 76 3.08 1.17 7.78
CA CYS A 76 3.47 2.14 8.80
C CYS A 76 3.19 3.57 8.33
N ALA A 77 2.52 4.38 9.15
CA ALA A 77 2.20 5.77 8.83
C ALA A 77 3.45 6.67 8.71
N GLU A 78 4.54 6.33 9.40
CA GLU A 78 5.77 7.11 9.44
C GLU A 78 6.75 6.67 8.34
N CYS A 79 7.31 5.46 8.44
CA CYS A 79 8.36 5.00 7.53
C CYS A 79 7.86 4.30 6.26
N LYS A 80 6.54 4.09 6.13
CA LYS A 80 5.89 3.47 4.97
C LYS A 80 6.25 2.00 4.70
N THR A 81 7.05 1.36 5.57
CA THR A 81 7.27 -0.09 5.55
C THR A 81 5.96 -0.84 5.71
N VAL A 82 5.81 -1.94 4.99
CA VAL A 82 4.63 -2.82 5.01
C VAL A 82 4.95 -4.08 5.80
N PHE A 83 3.96 -4.55 6.57
CA PHE A 83 4.01 -5.78 7.35
C PHE A 83 2.71 -6.57 7.11
N HIS A 84 2.72 -7.88 7.37
CA HIS A 84 1.46 -8.60 7.53
C HIS A 84 0.65 -8.02 8.69
N GLN A 85 -0.67 -7.93 8.52
CA GLN A 85 -1.57 -7.42 9.56
C GLN A 85 -1.49 -8.29 10.83
N SER A 86 -1.45 -9.61 10.67
CA SER A 86 -1.27 -10.57 11.76
C SER A 86 0.07 -10.40 12.50
N CYS A 87 1.15 -10.18 11.77
CA CYS A 87 2.47 -9.93 12.35
C CYS A 87 2.53 -8.62 13.14
N GLN A 88 1.94 -7.55 12.61
CA GLN A 88 1.95 -6.26 13.31
C GLN A 88 1.04 -6.26 14.54
N ALA A 89 -0.06 -7.02 14.51
CA ALA A 89 -1.01 -7.12 15.62
C ALA A 89 -0.38 -7.67 16.92
N VAL A 90 0.62 -8.55 16.81
CA VAL A 90 1.32 -9.10 17.99
C VAL A 90 2.44 -8.20 18.52
N VAL A 91 2.84 -7.17 17.76
CA VAL A 91 3.91 -6.23 18.16
C VAL A 91 3.33 -5.08 18.98
N LYS A 92 3.57 -5.11 20.30
CA LYS A 92 3.06 -4.10 21.24
C LYS A 92 3.72 -2.71 21.14
N LYS A 93 4.94 -2.60 20.60
CA LYS A 93 5.77 -1.37 20.64
C LYS A 93 5.75 -0.54 19.34
N GLY A 94 4.71 -0.69 18.53
CA GLY A 94 4.58 0.03 17.25
C GLY A 94 5.49 -0.54 16.15
N CYS A 95 5.91 0.29 15.19
CA CYS A 95 6.69 -0.18 14.04
C CYS A 95 8.14 -0.55 14.45
N PRO A 96 8.57 -1.81 14.23
CA PRO A 96 9.93 -2.25 14.61
C PRO A 96 11.02 -1.56 13.77
N HIS A 97 10.71 -1.21 12.52
CA HIS A 97 11.62 -0.48 11.65
C HIS A 97 11.90 0.95 12.14
N CYS A 98 10.84 1.71 12.51
CA CYS A 98 11.01 3.03 13.11
C CYS A 98 11.77 2.96 14.44
N ALA A 99 11.47 1.98 15.29
CA ALA A 99 12.18 1.80 16.56
C ALA A 99 13.69 1.56 16.35
N ARG A 100 14.06 0.75 15.34
CA ARG A 100 15.45 0.53 14.97
C ARG A 100 16.12 1.82 14.45
N ARG A 101 15.44 2.57 13.57
CA ARG A 101 15.96 3.85 13.04
C ARG A 101 16.23 4.87 14.14
N ARG A 102 15.32 5.02 15.11
CA ARG A 102 15.51 5.95 16.25
C ARG A 102 16.74 5.58 17.09
N LYS A 103 16.93 4.29 17.39
CA LYS A 103 18.13 3.83 18.13
C LYS A 103 19.44 4.20 17.43
N TYR A 104 19.50 4.06 16.09
CA TYR A 104 20.70 4.47 15.34
C TYR A 104 20.92 5.98 15.35
N GLN A 105 19.84 6.76 15.28
CA GLN A 105 19.92 8.21 15.36
C GLN A 105 20.42 8.65 16.74
N GLU A 106 19.92 8.05 17.81
CA GLU A 106 20.38 8.32 19.18
C GLU A 106 21.87 7.98 19.33
N GLN A 107 22.34 6.85 18.81
CA GLN A 107 23.75 6.44 18.88
C GLN A 107 24.69 7.37 18.12
N ASN A 108 24.29 7.83 16.93
CA ASN A 108 25.08 8.76 16.12
C ASN A 108 25.15 10.18 16.69
N VAL A 109 24.35 10.53 17.69
CA VAL A 109 24.41 11.84 18.38
C VAL A 109 25.50 11.85 19.46
N PHE A 110 25.95 10.67 19.92
CA PHE A 110 27.00 10.54 20.93
C PHE A 110 28.39 10.24 20.35
N THR A 111 28.52 10.20 19.02
CA THR A 111 29.78 10.12 18.27
C THR A 111 29.98 11.40 17.48
#